data_AF-G2FFY2-F1
#
_entry.id   AF-G2FFY2-F1
#
_cell.length_a   1.000
_cell.length_b   1.000
_cell.length_c   1.000
_cell.angle_alpha   90.00
_cell.angle_beta   90.00
_cell.angle_gamma   90.00
#
_symmetry.space_group_name_H-M   'P 1'
#
loop_
_entity.id
_entity.type
_entity.pdbx_description
1 polymer ?
#
loop_
_entity_poly.entity_id
_entity_poly.type
_entity_poly.pdbx_seq_one_letter_code
_entity_poly.pdbx_strand_id
1 'polypeptide(L)'
;MRGRLAIPLQERSYGQTAIIANVTAEQPHQGIAYERFTDSGPLAMLPMTEGRCSLVWSARDDQVADIMALADDVFLQRLQHRFGYRLGQLQRVGRRVAYPLRYRQATESVRPRIALIGNAAHAIHPVTGQGYNLGLRDVAVLADLLADAARERSDPGEMALLNRYTEWRHQDQRRVALITDSLARLFANPLPPLRFARNLGLLGLDALPGLKHLVARQFMGLNGRLPRLARGIPLR
;
A
#
# COMPACT_ATOMS: atom_id res chain seq x y z
N MET A 1 -17.52 -14.16 7.25
CA MET A 1 -17.69 -13.68 8.64
C MET A 1 -18.23 -12.23 8.72
N ARG A 2 -17.63 -11.21 8.08
CA ARG A 2 -18.11 -9.81 8.14
C ARG A 2 -19.58 -9.59 7.73
N GLY A 3 -20.03 -10.21 6.63
CA GLY A 3 -21.43 -10.12 6.19
C GLY A 3 -22.43 -10.74 7.18
N ARG A 4 -21.98 -11.62 8.09
CA ARG A 4 -22.80 -12.18 9.17
C ARG A 4 -22.88 -11.26 10.39
N LEU A 5 -21.99 -10.26 10.48
CA LEU A 5 -21.93 -9.30 11.59
C LEU A 5 -22.68 -7.99 11.27
N ALA A 6 -23.19 -7.81 10.04
CA ALA A 6 -23.90 -6.61 9.61
C ALA A 6 -23.16 -5.30 9.97
N ILE A 7 -21.82 -5.30 9.89
CA ILE A 7 -21.01 -4.08 10.06
C ILE A 7 -21.05 -3.32 8.74
N PRO A 8 -21.57 -2.09 8.69
CA PRO A 8 -21.65 -1.32 7.46
C PRO A 8 -20.27 -1.04 6.87
N LEU A 9 -20.24 -0.94 5.54
CA LEU A 9 -19.05 -0.59 4.79
C LEU A 9 -19.30 0.71 4.05
N GLN A 10 -18.40 1.66 4.24
CA GLN A 10 -18.27 2.75 3.29
C GLN A 10 -17.42 2.26 2.13
N GLU A 11 -18.02 2.17 0.95
CA GLU A 11 -17.34 1.79 -0.28
C GLU A 11 -17.37 2.95 -1.26
N ARG A 12 -16.20 3.28 -1.83
CA ARG A 12 -16.09 4.29 -2.89
C ARG A 12 -15.21 3.73 -4.00
N SER A 13 -15.70 3.78 -5.23
CA SER A 13 -14.88 3.43 -6.39
C SER A 13 -13.85 4.52 -6.64
N TYR A 14 -12.62 4.12 -6.97
CA TYR A 14 -11.60 5.04 -7.45
C TYR A 14 -11.77 5.37 -8.94
N GLY A 15 -12.65 4.68 -9.66
CA GLY A 15 -12.75 4.78 -11.13
C GLY A 15 -11.51 4.20 -11.84
N GLN A 16 -10.78 3.33 -11.13
CA GLN A 16 -9.51 2.76 -11.56
C GLN A 16 -9.47 1.28 -11.25
N THR A 17 -8.70 0.56 -12.06
CA THR A 17 -8.49 -0.87 -11.95
C THR A 17 -7.00 -1.16 -12.08
N ALA A 18 -6.48 -2.01 -11.19
CA ALA A 18 -5.10 -2.46 -11.26
C ALA A 18 -5.00 -3.69 -12.16
N ILE A 19 -4.19 -3.57 -13.20
CA ILE A 19 -3.78 -4.68 -14.05
C ILE A 19 -2.50 -5.26 -13.45
N ILE A 20 -2.55 -6.55 -13.11
CA ILE A 20 -1.47 -7.29 -12.49
C ILE A 20 -0.97 -8.35 -13.47
N ALA A 21 0.34 -8.45 -13.62
CA ALA A 21 0.98 -9.48 -14.43
C ALA A 21 2.41 -9.74 -13.94
N ASN A 22 2.96 -10.91 -14.23
CA ASN A 22 4.40 -11.13 -14.10
C ASN A 22 5.08 -10.67 -15.39
N VAL A 23 6.15 -9.88 -15.27
CA VAL A 23 6.90 -9.34 -16.40
C VAL A 23 8.38 -9.69 -16.24
N THR A 24 9.02 -10.12 -17.32
CA THR A 24 10.48 -10.27 -17.38
C THR A 24 11.05 -9.10 -18.14
N ALA A 25 12.04 -8.46 -17.54
CA ALA A 25 12.79 -7.38 -18.16
C ALA A 25 14.21 -7.85 -18.53
N GLU A 26 14.83 -7.14 -19.45
CA GLU A 26 16.19 -7.41 -19.92
C GLU A 26 17.22 -7.26 -18.80
N GLN A 27 17.08 -6.22 -17.97
CA GLN A 27 18.00 -5.99 -16.86
C GLN A 27 17.43 -6.53 -15.55
N PRO A 28 18.29 -7.13 -14.70
CA PRO A 28 17.86 -7.59 -13.38
C PRO A 28 17.44 -6.39 -12.53
N HIS A 29 16.32 -6.53 -11.82
CA HIS A 29 15.81 -5.49 -10.92
C HIS A 29 16.68 -5.27 -9.67
N GLN A 30 17.66 -6.15 -9.36
CA GLN A 30 18.59 -6.02 -8.22
C GLN A 30 17.91 -5.77 -6.86
N GLY A 31 16.72 -6.35 -6.66
CA GLY A 31 15.91 -6.12 -5.46
C GLY A 31 15.29 -4.71 -5.35
N ILE A 32 15.37 -3.89 -6.39
CA ILE A 32 14.81 -2.53 -6.43
C ILE A 32 13.37 -2.59 -6.94
N ALA A 33 12.46 -1.98 -6.18
CA ALA A 33 11.09 -1.71 -6.64
C ALA A 33 11.04 -0.35 -7.34
N TYR A 34 10.40 -0.30 -8.50
CA TYR A 34 10.21 0.92 -9.26
C TYR A 34 8.74 1.33 -9.21
N GLU A 35 8.47 2.59 -8.91
CA GLU A 35 7.12 3.15 -8.94
C GLU A 35 7.13 4.46 -9.72
N ARG A 36 6.20 4.58 -10.68
CA ARG A 36 6.01 5.76 -11.51
C ARG A 36 4.57 6.23 -11.40
N PHE A 37 4.39 7.51 -11.08
CA PHE A 37 3.09 8.15 -11.11
C PHE A 37 2.76 8.57 -12.54
N THR A 38 1.64 8.06 -13.07
CA THR A 38 1.12 8.37 -14.40
C THR A 38 -0.18 9.14 -14.31
N ASP A 39 -0.66 9.64 -15.45
CA ASP A 39 -1.98 10.26 -15.62
C ASP A 39 -3.15 9.35 -15.23
N SER A 40 -3.00 8.02 -15.34
CA SER A 40 -4.03 7.04 -14.97
C SER A 40 -3.84 6.44 -13.57
N GLY A 41 -2.86 6.92 -12.79
CA GLY A 41 -2.51 6.37 -11.48
C GLY A 41 -1.11 5.75 -11.43
N PRO A 42 -0.75 5.08 -10.32
CA PRO A 42 0.59 4.50 -10.15
C PRO A 42 0.80 3.28 -11.05
N LEU A 43 2.02 3.14 -11.54
CA LEU A 43 2.55 2.00 -12.26
C LEU A 43 3.80 1.53 -11.53
N ALA A 44 3.78 0.30 -11.01
CA ALA A 44 4.87 -0.26 -10.23
C ALA A 44 5.39 -1.58 -10.81
N MET A 45 6.69 -1.78 -10.69
CA MET A 45 7.40 -3.03 -10.98
C MET A 45 8.07 -3.49 -9.68
N LEU A 46 7.52 -4.53 -9.07
CA LEU A 46 8.00 -5.07 -7.79
C LEU A 46 8.91 -6.27 -8.05
N PRO A 47 10.10 -6.33 -7.43
CA PRO A 47 11.05 -7.41 -7.66
C PRO A 47 10.48 -8.76 -7.20
N MET A 48 10.68 -9.80 -8.01
CA MET A 48 10.33 -11.18 -7.68
C MET A 48 11.54 -12.10 -7.80
N THR A 49 11.36 -13.39 -7.48
CA THR A 49 12.37 -14.41 -7.74
C THR A 49 12.56 -14.62 -9.24
N GLU A 50 13.72 -15.18 -9.60
CA GLU A 50 14.06 -15.53 -11.00
C GLU A 50 14.11 -14.33 -11.95
N GLY A 51 14.46 -13.14 -11.44
CA GLY A 51 14.62 -11.93 -12.25
C GLY A 51 13.30 -11.37 -12.83
N ARG A 52 12.16 -11.85 -12.33
CA ARG A 52 10.84 -11.36 -12.74
C ARG A 52 10.43 -10.14 -11.92
N CYS A 53 9.48 -9.39 -12.46
CA CYS A 53 8.80 -8.32 -11.76
C CYS A 53 7.30 -8.62 -11.66
N SER A 54 6.68 -8.33 -10.53
CA SER A 54 5.22 -8.21 -10.42
C SER A 54 4.82 -6.80 -10.84
N LEU A 55 4.12 -6.70 -11.96
CA LEU A 55 3.54 -5.46 -12.47
C LEU A 55 2.28 -5.13 -11.68
N VAL A 56 2.14 -3.87 -11.29
CA VAL A 56 0.87 -3.27 -10.87
C VAL A 56 0.66 -2.02 -11.70
N TRP A 57 -0.23 -2.07 -12.69
CA TRP A 57 -0.55 -0.95 -13.56
C TRP A 57 -1.97 -0.45 -13.30
N SER A 58 -2.09 0.73 -12.70
CA SER A 58 -3.38 1.39 -12.54
C SER A 58 -3.84 2.02 -13.86
N ALA A 59 -4.98 1.53 -14.37
CA ALA A 59 -5.65 2.06 -15.53
C ALA A 59 -7.04 2.59 -15.12
N ARG A 60 -7.56 3.55 -15.90
CA ARG A 60 -8.94 4.00 -15.73
C ARG A 60 -9.90 2.89 -16.17
N ASP A 61 -11.04 2.78 -15.51
CA ASP A 61 -12.00 1.69 -15.75
C ASP A 61 -12.46 1.59 -17.22
N ASP A 62 -12.57 2.74 -17.91
CA ASP A 62 -12.92 2.83 -19.34
C ASP A 62 -11.86 2.24 -20.29
N GLN A 63 -10.61 2.10 -19.84
CA GLN A 63 -9.49 1.63 -20.66
C GLN A 63 -9.12 0.16 -20.41
N VAL A 64 -9.64 -0.45 -19.34
CA VAL A 64 -9.19 -1.77 -18.87
C VAL A 64 -9.45 -2.85 -19.92
N ALA A 65 -10.67 -2.86 -20.49
CA ALA A 65 -11.08 -3.88 -21.45
C ALA A 65 -10.12 -3.90 -22.66
N ASP A 66 -9.83 -2.72 -23.21
CA ASP A 66 -8.91 -2.57 -24.33
C ASP A 66 -7.51 -3.06 -23.99
N ILE A 67 -6.98 -2.68 -22.82
CA ILE A 67 -5.62 -3.07 -22.41
C ILE A 67 -5.52 -4.59 -22.19
N MET A 68 -6.55 -5.20 -21.59
CA MET A 68 -6.61 -6.64 -21.32
C MET A 68 -6.75 -7.46 -22.61
N ALA A 69 -7.35 -6.89 -23.66
CA ALA A 69 -7.53 -7.53 -24.96
C ALA A 69 -6.30 -7.47 -25.88
N LEU A 70 -5.29 -6.64 -25.55
CA LEU A 70 -4.07 -6.51 -26.37
C LEU A 70 -3.35 -7.86 -26.52
N ALA A 71 -2.71 -8.08 -27.66
CA ALA A 71 -1.68 -9.11 -27.78
C ALA A 71 -0.48 -8.76 -26.88
N ASP A 72 0.27 -9.78 -26.44
CA ASP A 72 1.33 -9.62 -25.44
C ASP A 72 2.45 -8.67 -25.88
N ASP A 73 2.81 -8.68 -27.17
CA ASP A 73 3.78 -7.78 -27.78
C ASP A 73 3.31 -6.31 -27.76
N VAL A 74 2.05 -6.06 -28.13
CA VAL A 74 1.46 -4.73 -28.11
C VAL A 74 1.30 -4.22 -26.67
N PHE A 75 0.92 -5.11 -25.75
CA PHE A 75 0.85 -4.80 -24.33
C PHE A 75 2.22 -4.39 -23.79
N LEU A 76 3.27 -5.15 -24.10
CA LEU A 76 4.64 -4.86 -23.67
C LEU A 76 5.15 -3.54 -24.23
N GLN A 77 4.88 -3.23 -25.51
CA GLN A 77 5.24 -1.93 -26.09
C GLN A 77 4.55 -0.77 -25.38
N ARG A 78 3.24 -0.89 -25.13
CA ARG A 78 2.48 0.14 -24.40
C ARG A 78 2.97 0.29 -22.96
N LEU A 79 3.25 -0.82 -22.29
CA LEU A 79 3.82 -0.84 -20.94
C LEU A 79 5.21 -0.20 -20.92
N GLN A 80 6.08 -0.54 -21.87
CA GLN A 80 7.42 0.03 -22.01
C GLN A 80 7.37 1.54 -22.14
N HIS A 81 6.49 2.06 -23.00
CA HIS A 81 6.33 3.50 -23.20
C HIS A 81 5.92 4.21 -21.89
N ARG A 82 5.03 3.58 -21.12
CA ARG A 82 4.48 4.15 -19.89
C ARG A 82 5.45 4.01 -18.70
N PHE A 83 6.18 2.89 -18.61
CA PHE A 83 7.16 2.62 -17.56
C PHE A 83 8.49 3.37 -17.80
N GLY A 84 9.02 3.32 -19.03
CA GLY A 84 10.36 3.78 -19.39
C GLY A 84 11.37 2.62 -19.47
N TYR A 85 12.67 2.91 -19.53
CA TYR A 85 13.73 1.93 -19.82
C TYR A 85 14.66 1.64 -18.63
N ARG A 86 14.22 1.91 -17.38
CA ARG A 86 15.04 1.69 -16.18
C ARG A 86 15.40 0.21 -15.91
N LEU A 87 14.63 -0.72 -16.49
CA LEU A 87 14.88 -2.16 -16.45
C LEU A 87 15.31 -2.71 -17.83
N GLY A 88 15.79 -1.84 -18.72
CA GLY A 88 16.00 -2.18 -20.14
C GLY A 88 14.69 -2.46 -20.86
N GLN A 89 14.75 -3.33 -21.87
CA GLN A 89 13.58 -3.75 -22.64
C GLN A 89 12.73 -4.75 -21.85
N LEU A 90 11.40 -4.58 -21.87
CA LEU A 90 10.45 -5.53 -21.31
C LEU A 90 10.23 -6.65 -22.34
N GLN A 91 10.59 -7.87 -21.97
CA GLN A 91 10.73 -8.97 -22.93
C GLN A 91 9.51 -9.89 -22.94
N ARG A 92 8.93 -10.16 -21.77
CA ARG A 92 7.83 -11.13 -21.62
C ARG A 92 6.83 -10.65 -20.60
N VAL A 93 5.56 -10.93 -20.86
CA VAL A 93 4.47 -10.76 -19.90
C VAL A 93 3.75 -12.10 -19.73
N GLY A 94 3.35 -12.41 -18.50
CA GLY A 94 2.53 -13.58 -18.19
C GLY A 94 1.04 -13.27 -18.26
N ARG A 95 0.24 -14.14 -17.65
CA ARG A 95 -1.21 -13.92 -17.53
C ARG A 95 -1.51 -12.58 -16.86
N ARG A 96 -2.34 -11.79 -17.51
CA ARG A 96 -2.85 -10.50 -17.03
C ARG A 96 -4.14 -10.71 -16.23
N VAL A 97 -4.28 -10.02 -15.11
CA VAL A 97 -5.49 -10.04 -14.27
C VAL A 97 -5.85 -8.61 -13.88
N ALA A 98 -7.13 -8.27 -14.00
CA ALA A 98 -7.64 -6.95 -13.64
C ALA A 98 -8.39 -7.02 -12.30
N TYR A 99 -8.03 -6.12 -11.38
CA TYR A 99 -8.67 -5.99 -10.07
C TYR A 99 -9.18 -4.56 -9.85
N PRO A 100 -10.51 -4.35 -9.73
CA PRO A 100 -11.06 -3.01 -9.55
C PRO A 100 -10.59 -2.42 -8.23
N LEU A 101 -10.05 -1.21 -8.28
CA LEU A 101 -9.57 -0.50 -7.10
C LEU A 101 -10.75 0.16 -6.42
N ARG A 102 -11.01 -0.25 -5.18
CA ARG A 102 -12.09 0.28 -4.37
C ARG A 102 -11.59 0.63 -3.00
N TYR A 103 -11.97 1.81 -2.55
CA TYR A 103 -11.87 2.16 -1.15
C TYR A 103 -12.93 1.40 -0.38
N ARG A 104 -12.54 0.66 0.67
CA ARG A 104 -13.48 0.05 1.60
C ARG A 104 -13.05 0.34 3.01
N GLN A 105 -13.94 0.92 3.80
CA GLN A 105 -13.71 1.14 5.23
C GLN A 105 -14.90 0.62 6.01
N ALA A 106 -14.65 -0.20 7.04
CA ALA A 106 -15.66 -0.53 8.01
C ALA A 106 -16.04 0.73 8.80
N THR A 107 -17.33 0.98 8.99
CA THR A 107 -17.78 2.10 9.86
C THR A 107 -17.42 1.86 11.32
N GLU A 108 -17.21 0.60 11.70
CA GLU A 108 -16.84 0.17 13.04
C GLU A 108 -15.65 -0.80 12.94
N SER A 109 -14.60 -0.58 13.73
CA SER A 109 -13.44 -1.50 13.78
C SER A 109 -13.56 -2.55 14.87
N VAL A 110 -14.44 -2.36 15.86
CA VAL A 110 -14.62 -3.24 17.02
C VAL A 110 -16.08 -3.28 17.49
N ARG A 111 -16.47 -4.39 18.11
CA ARG A 111 -17.71 -4.60 18.89
C ARG A 111 -17.37 -5.48 20.09
N PRO A 112 -18.25 -5.65 21.11
CA PRO A 112 -17.94 -6.54 22.23
C PRO A 112 -17.46 -7.91 21.75
N ARG A 113 -16.26 -8.32 22.19
CA ARG A 113 -15.57 -9.56 21.79
C ARG A 113 -15.23 -9.70 20.29
N ILE A 114 -15.26 -8.62 19.51
CA ILE A 114 -15.00 -8.63 18.07
C ILE A 114 -14.04 -7.51 17.69
N ALA A 115 -12.97 -7.84 16.98
CA ALA A 115 -12.06 -6.88 16.35
C ALA A 115 -11.90 -7.19 14.86
N LEU A 116 -11.98 -6.15 14.02
CA LEU A 116 -11.66 -6.22 12.60
C LEU A 116 -10.22 -5.78 12.38
N ILE A 117 -9.47 -6.54 11.57
CA ILE A 117 -8.04 -6.30 11.28
C ILE A 117 -7.73 -6.42 9.77
N GLY A 118 -6.72 -5.70 9.31
CA GLY A 118 -6.23 -5.73 7.93
C GLY A 118 -7.29 -5.37 6.90
N ASN A 119 -7.34 -6.11 5.80
CA ASN A 119 -8.35 -5.92 4.73
C ASN A 119 -9.79 -6.17 5.23
N ALA A 120 -9.94 -6.83 6.40
CA ALA A 120 -11.22 -6.96 7.09
C ALA A 120 -11.64 -5.71 7.86
N ALA A 121 -10.79 -4.69 7.99
CA ALA A 121 -11.13 -3.38 8.55
C ALA A 121 -11.06 -2.29 7.46
N HIS A 122 -10.00 -2.30 6.65
CA HIS A 122 -9.70 -1.26 5.65
C HIS A 122 -9.08 -1.85 4.38
N ALA A 123 -9.63 -1.53 3.20
CA ALA A 123 -8.98 -1.71 1.91
C ALA A 123 -8.67 -0.32 1.33
N ILE A 124 -7.39 0.04 1.29
CA ILE A 124 -6.90 1.33 0.83
C ILE A 124 -6.29 1.15 -0.58
N HIS A 125 -6.28 2.22 -1.37
CA HIS A 125 -5.61 2.31 -2.66
C HIS A 125 -4.20 1.65 -2.61
N PRO A 126 -3.82 0.82 -3.59
CA PRO A 126 -2.58 0.04 -3.58
C PRO A 126 -1.26 0.84 -3.69
N VAL A 127 -1.29 2.17 -3.53
CA VAL A 127 -0.05 2.96 -3.51
C VAL A 127 0.86 2.38 -2.43
N THR A 128 2.08 2.02 -2.80
CA THR A 128 3.15 1.48 -1.93
C THR A 128 2.87 0.17 -1.17
N GLY A 129 1.86 -0.64 -1.54
CA GLY A 129 1.62 -1.94 -0.91
C GLY A 129 1.27 -1.87 0.59
N GLN A 130 0.79 -0.72 1.06
CA GLN A 130 0.59 -0.45 2.48
C GLN A 130 -0.53 -1.27 3.14
N GLY A 131 -1.50 -1.78 2.39
CA GLY A 131 -2.62 -2.56 2.97
C GLY A 131 -2.14 -3.79 3.76
N TYR A 132 -1.14 -4.49 3.24
CA TYR A 132 -0.52 -5.62 3.94
C TYR A 132 0.23 -5.17 5.20
N ASN A 133 1.05 -4.12 5.09
CA ASN A 133 1.81 -3.59 6.23
C ASN A 133 0.89 -3.05 7.35
N LEU A 134 -0.21 -2.40 6.99
CA LEU A 134 -1.21 -1.95 7.95
C LEU A 134 -1.89 -3.13 8.64
N GLY A 135 -2.21 -4.20 7.90
CA GLY A 135 -2.76 -5.42 8.49
C GLY A 135 -1.80 -6.14 9.44
N LEU A 136 -0.51 -6.23 9.10
CA LEU A 136 0.49 -6.77 10.02
C LEU A 136 0.63 -5.95 11.30
N ARG A 137 0.52 -4.63 11.19
CA ARG A 137 0.51 -3.75 12.37
C ARG A 137 -0.76 -3.91 13.20
N ASP A 138 -1.91 -4.11 12.57
CA ASP A 138 -3.16 -4.43 13.28
C ASP A 138 -2.97 -5.71 14.12
N VAL A 139 -2.40 -6.76 13.52
CA VAL A 139 -2.07 -8.02 14.21
C VAL A 139 -1.10 -7.77 15.37
N ALA A 140 -0.02 -7.02 15.13
CA ALA A 140 1.01 -6.79 16.14
C ALA A 140 0.47 -6.00 17.34
N VAL A 141 -0.35 -4.97 17.11
CA VAL A 141 -0.96 -4.17 18.17
C VAL A 141 -2.00 -4.99 18.94
N LEU A 142 -2.86 -5.73 18.24
CA LEU A 142 -3.88 -6.54 18.90
C LEU A 142 -3.24 -7.65 19.75
N ALA A 143 -2.21 -8.33 19.23
CA ALA A 143 -1.47 -9.34 19.96
C ALA A 143 -0.77 -8.76 21.21
N ASP A 144 -0.25 -7.54 21.13
CA ASP A 144 0.36 -6.84 22.26
C ASP A 144 -0.64 -6.60 23.40
N LEU A 145 -1.84 -6.12 23.05
CA LEU A 145 -2.92 -5.85 24.02
C LEU A 145 -3.49 -7.14 24.61
N LEU A 146 -3.66 -8.19 23.80
CA LEU A 146 -4.16 -9.49 24.26
C LEU A 146 -3.16 -10.17 25.20
N ALA A 147 -1.86 -10.04 24.95
CA ALA A 147 -0.83 -10.57 25.85
C ALA A 147 -0.85 -9.86 27.22
N ASP A 148 -0.98 -8.53 27.24
CA ASP A 148 -1.13 -7.78 28.50
C ASP A 148 -2.39 -8.22 29.27
N ALA A 149 -3.52 -8.37 28.58
CA ALA A 149 -4.77 -8.82 29.19
C ALA A 149 -4.67 -10.23 29.79
N ALA A 150 -4.03 -11.16 29.07
CA ALA A 150 -3.80 -12.52 29.55
C ALA A 150 -2.97 -12.53 30.84
N ARG A 151 -1.93 -11.68 30.92
CA ARG A 151 -1.05 -11.56 32.08
C ARG A 151 -1.77 -10.92 33.28
N GLU A 152 -2.64 -9.94 33.01
CA GLU A 152 -3.46 -9.25 34.01
C GLU A 152 -4.72 -10.03 34.41
N ARG A 153 -5.00 -11.16 33.73
CA ARG A 153 -6.23 -11.96 33.86
C ARG A 153 -7.51 -11.15 33.63
N SER A 154 -7.45 -10.16 32.74
CA SER A 154 -8.59 -9.36 32.32
C SER A 154 -9.29 -9.98 31.09
N ASP A 155 -10.54 -9.59 30.84
CA ASP A 155 -11.32 -10.13 29.73
C ASP A 155 -10.81 -9.56 28.38
N PRO A 156 -10.29 -10.40 27.46
CA PRO A 156 -9.78 -9.94 26.17
C PRO A 156 -10.86 -9.34 25.26
N GLY A 157 -12.14 -9.60 25.55
CA GLY A 157 -13.27 -9.09 24.80
C GLY A 157 -13.85 -7.78 25.32
N GLU A 158 -13.28 -7.21 26.39
CA GLU A 158 -13.76 -5.98 27.00
C GLU A 158 -13.59 -4.77 26.08
N MET A 159 -14.60 -3.90 26.05
CA MET A 159 -14.57 -2.70 25.21
C MET A 159 -13.42 -1.76 25.56
N ALA A 160 -12.93 -1.73 26.81
CA ALA A 160 -11.77 -0.94 27.20
C ALA A 160 -10.52 -1.34 26.40
N LEU A 161 -10.25 -2.64 26.24
CA LEU A 161 -9.13 -3.15 25.44
C LEU A 161 -9.34 -2.87 23.95
N LEU A 162 -10.55 -3.14 23.45
CA LEU A 162 -10.89 -2.95 22.04
C LEU A 162 -10.86 -1.47 21.61
N ASN A 163 -11.22 -0.55 22.51
CA ASN A 163 -11.09 0.89 22.30
C ASN A 163 -9.62 1.33 22.30
N ARG A 164 -8.77 0.77 23.19
CA ARG A 164 -7.32 1.00 23.14
C ARG A 164 -6.70 0.53 21.82
N TYR A 165 -7.12 -0.62 21.31
CA TYR A 165 -6.73 -1.10 19.98
C TYR A 165 -7.13 -0.08 18.90
N THR A 166 -8.40 0.31 18.88
CA THR A 166 -8.98 1.21 17.88
C THR A 166 -8.28 2.59 17.89
N GLU A 167 -8.03 3.16 19.06
CA GLU A 167 -7.33 4.45 19.20
C GLU A 167 -5.88 4.38 18.68
N TRP A 168 -5.14 3.33 19.05
CA TRP A 168 -3.77 3.15 18.58
C TRP A 168 -3.71 2.99 17.06
N ARG A 169 -4.64 2.25 16.47
CA ARG A 169 -4.70 2.05 15.01
C ARG A 169 -5.20 3.29 14.26
N HIS A 170 -6.18 4.02 14.78
CA HIS A 170 -6.66 5.25 14.14
C HIS A 170 -5.57 6.31 14.00
N GLN A 171 -4.72 6.47 15.02
CA GLN A 171 -3.61 7.43 14.95
C GLN A 171 -2.59 7.03 13.86
N ASP A 172 -2.24 5.75 13.76
CA ASP A 172 -1.33 5.25 12.70
C ASP A 172 -1.95 5.43 11.31
N GLN A 173 -3.20 5.03 11.14
CA GLN A 173 -3.92 5.13 9.87
C GLN A 173 -4.07 6.58 9.40
N ARG A 174 -4.44 7.52 10.30
CA ARG A 174 -4.52 8.95 9.97
C ARG A 174 -3.18 9.49 9.51
N ARG A 175 -2.09 9.14 10.20
CA ARG A 175 -0.73 9.58 9.84
C ARG A 175 -0.32 9.05 8.46
N VAL A 176 -0.54 7.76 8.21
CA VAL A 176 -0.24 7.13 6.91
C VAL A 176 -1.08 7.78 5.80
N ALA A 177 -2.39 7.94 6.01
CA ALA A 177 -3.29 8.56 5.04
C ALA A 177 -2.83 9.99 4.69
N LEU A 178 -2.53 10.81 5.69
CA LEU A 178 -2.05 12.19 5.48
C LEU A 178 -0.77 12.23 4.65
N ILE A 179 0.18 11.33 4.91
CA ILE A 179 1.47 11.30 4.20
C ILE A 179 1.27 10.85 2.75
N THR A 180 0.56 9.76 2.53
CA THR A 180 0.35 9.19 1.19
C THR A 180 -0.47 10.13 0.32
N ASP A 181 -1.49 10.78 0.89
CA ASP A 181 -2.30 11.79 0.20
C ASP A 181 -1.51 13.07 -0.11
N SER A 182 -0.69 13.55 0.84
CA SER A 182 0.19 14.71 0.60
C SER A 182 1.19 14.44 -0.52
N LEU A 183 1.79 13.24 -0.56
CA LEU A 183 2.65 12.84 -1.67
C LEU A 183 1.89 12.77 -2.99
N ALA A 184 0.74 12.09 -3.02
CA ALA A 184 -0.05 11.96 -4.24
C ALA A 184 -0.40 13.35 -4.82
N ARG A 185 -0.84 14.30 -3.97
CA ARG A 185 -1.12 15.68 -4.37
C ARG A 185 0.13 16.40 -4.86
N LEU A 186 1.26 16.29 -4.16
CA LEU A 186 2.52 16.94 -4.55
C LEU A 186 3.01 16.46 -5.92
N PHE A 187 2.85 15.17 -6.22
CA PHE A 187 3.30 14.59 -7.49
C PHE A 187 2.31 14.77 -8.63
N ALA A 188 1.00 14.84 -8.35
CA ALA A 188 -0.04 15.05 -9.34
C ALA A 188 -0.28 16.53 -9.69
N ASN A 189 0.20 17.49 -8.88
CA ASN A 189 -0.08 18.91 -9.10
C ASN A 189 0.68 19.46 -10.34
N PRO A 190 -0.02 19.99 -11.35
CA PRO A 190 0.60 20.48 -12.58
C PRO A 190 1.26 21.86 -12.45
N LEU A 191 1.10 22.56 -11.33
CA LEU A 191 1.59 23.94 -11.17
C LEU A 191 3.12 24.03 -11.26
N PRO A 192 3.68 24.86 -12.16
CA PRO A 192 5.12 25.00 -12.38
C PRO A 192 5.98 25.26 -11.13
N PRO A 193 5.63 26.16 -10.19
CA PRO A 193 6.45 26.41 -9.00
C PRO A 193 6.48 25.22 -8.03
N LEU A 194 5.35 24.51 -7.88
CA LEU A 194 5.26 23.29 -7.06
C LEU A 194 6.07 22.14 -7.68
N ARG A 195 6.06 22.02 -9.01
CA ARG A 195 6.87 21.06 -9.75
C ARG A 195 8.37 21.33 -9.58
N PHE A 196 8.78 22.60 -9.58
CA PHE A 196 10.17 23.00 -9.35
C PHE A 196 10.60 22.72 -7.90
N ALA A 197 9.78 23.10 -6.91
CA ALA A 197 10.02 22.81 -5.50
C ALA A 197 10.11 21.28 -5.24
N ARG A 198 9.22 20.49 -5.85
CA ARG A 198 9.27 19.02 -5.79
C ARG A 198 10.59 18.47 -6.33
N ASN A 199 11.01 18.92 -7.51
CA ASN A 199 12.26 18.45 -8.12
C ASN A 199 13.48 18.83 -7.27
N LEU A 200 13.51 20.04 -6.71
CA LEU A 200 14.53 20.45 -5.74
C LEU A 200 14.49 19.61 -4.46
N GLY A 201 13.30 19.27 -3.96
CA GLY A 201 13.13 18.41 -2.79
C GLY A 201 13.63 16.98 -3.03
N LEU A 202 13.40 16.41 -4.23
CA LEU A 202 13.94 15.12 -4.64
C LEU A 202 15.47 15.15 -4.76
N LEU A 203 16.02 16.22 -5.36
CA LEU A 203 17.46 16.44 -5.40
C LEU A 203 18.06 16.58 -3.99
N GLY A 204 17.37 17.28 -3.09
CA GLY A 204 17.76 17.37 -1.68
C GLY A 204 17.72 16.02 -0.96
N LEU A 205 16.72 15.18 -1.26
CA LEU A 205 16.64 13.80 -0.78
C LEU A 205 17.82 12.96 -1.27
N ASP A 206 18.25 13.16 -2.51
CA ASP A 206 19.39 12.48 -3.12
C ASP A 206 20.73 12.98 -2.58
N ALA A 207 20.85 14.27 -2.27
CA ALA A 207 22.09 14.91 -1.84
C ALA A 207 22.35 14.81 -0.33
N LEU A 208 21.32 14.71 0.52
CA LEU A 208 21.48 14.68 1.98
C LEU A 208 21.54 13.24 2.50
N PRO A 209 22.69 12.80 3.05
CA PRO A 209 22.81 11.47 3.65
C PRO A 209 21.85 11.32 4.85
N GLY A 210 21.17 10.18 4.93
CA GLY A 210 20.22 9.88 6.02
C GLY A 210 18.78 10.36 5.81
N LEU A 211 18.54 11.35 4.94
CA LEU A 211 17.18 11.85 4.68
C LEU A 211 16.30 10.79 4.01
N LYS A 212 16.84 10.05 3.03
CA LYS A 212 16.18 8.87 2.45
C LYS A 212 15.80 7.83 3.49
N HIS A 213 16.68 7.61 4.47
CA HIS A 213 16.45 6.61 5.51
C HIS A 213 15.32 7.04 6.46
N LEU A 214 15.28 8.32 6.84
CA LEU A 214 14.18 8.87 7.64
C LEU A 214 12.83 8.77 6.91
N VAL A 215 12.81 9.10 5.63
CA VAL A 215 11.62 8.98 4.77
C VAL A 215 11.20 7.52 4.65
N ALA A 216 12.13 6.61 4.36
CA ALA A 216 11.86 5.18 4.27
C ALA A 216 11.30 4.62 5.59
N ARG A 217 11.88 4.97 6.75
CA ARG A 217 11.38 4.57 8.07
C ARG A 217 9.96 5.06 8.32
N GLN A 218 9.62 6.26 7.86
CA GLN A 218 8.27 6.81 7.94
C GLN A 218 7.28 5.99 7.09
N PHE A 219 7.64 5.63 5.85
CA PHE A 219 6.82 4.76 5.00
C PHE A 219 6.67 3.34 5.52
N MET A 220 7.73 2.81 6.14
CA MET A 220 7.72 1.53 6.86
C MET A 220 6.94 1.60 8.18
N GLY A 221 6.53 2.79 8.62
CA GLY A 221 5.80 3.07 9.86
C GLY A 221 6.54 2.61 11.11
N LEU A 222 7.86 2.77 11.09
CA LEU A 222 8.75 2.55 12.22
C LEU A 222 8.83 3.78 13.16
N ASN A 223 7.93 4.75 12.98
CA ASN A 223 7.91 6.01 13.72
C ASN A 223 6.62 6.11 14.57
N GLY A 224 6.79 6.32 15.88
CA GLY A 224 5.69 6.44 16.85
C GLY A 224 5.65 5.30 17.86
N ARG A 225 4.47 5.04 18.44
CA ARG A 225 4.26 3.95 19.40
C ARG A 225 4.23 2.61 18.66
N LEU A 226 5.29 1.81 18.83
CA LEU A 226 5.45 0.51 18.17
C LEU A 226 5.10 -0.65 19.11
N PRO A 227 4.33 -1.66 18.65
CA PRO A 227 4.05 -2.86 19.44
C PRO A 227 5.33 -3.68 19.66
N ARG A 228 5.35 -4.53 20.70
CA ARG A 228 6.49 -5.43 21.02
C ARG A 228 7.00 -6.20 19.81
N LEU A 229 6.09 -6.84 19.06
CA LEU A 229 6.44 -7.63 17.88
C LEU A 229 7.10 -6.79 16.76
N ALA A 230 6.67 -5.54 16.56
CA ALA A 230 7.30 -4.65 15.57
C ALA A 230 8.72 -4.20 15.97
N ARG A 231 9.09 -4.37 17.25
CA ARG A 231 10.44 -4.11 17.78
C ARG A 231 11.28 -5.37 17.91
N GLY A 232 10.77 -6.54 17.48
CA GLY A 232 11.44 -7.83 17.67
C GLY A 232 11.45 -8.32 19.12
N ILE A 233 10.58 -7.78 19.97
CA ILE A 233 10.43 -8.19 21.38
C ILE A 233 9.32 -9.24 21.47
N PRO A 234 9.56 -10.41 22.12
CA PRO A 234 8.53 -11.43 22.27
C PRO A 234 7.39 -10.98 23.18
N LEU A 235 6.19 -11.50 22.90
CA LEU A 235 5.04 -11.40 23.80
C LEU A 235 5.27 -12.43 24.92
N ARG A 236 5.72 -11.97 26.08
CA ARG A 236 5.75 -12.76 27.32
C ARG A 236 4.43 -12.61 28.06
#